data_AF-A0A3D4T6V4-F1
#
_entry.id   AF-A0A3D4T6V4-F1
#
_cell.length_a   1.000
_cell.length_b   1.000
_cell.length_c   1.000
_cell.angle_alpha   90.00
_cell.angle_beta   90.00
_cell.angle_gamma   90.00
#
_symmetry.space_group_name_H-M   'P 1'
#
loop_
_entity.id
_entity.type
_entity.pdbx_description
1 polymer ?
#
loop_
_entity_poly.entity_id
_entity_poly.type
_entity_poly.pdbx_seq_one_letter_code
_entity_poly.pdbx_strand_id
1 'polypeptide(L)'
;MKKISPVKRALMVFLSVVMIICCIPFTSSAASANQKTIFEFCLKELGLNNAAACGVLANIEAESDFNPNLYGDGGDSYGICQWNLSRFDNLINYCNRNGYNWKTLTGQLYFLKYELTTNKSDTGYILDKLKGVQNNANGAYNAGYNWCYYFERPANKTAKSESRGDRAMSKYWPEFKNYTISKPAPAPSYKLGDVTQDGKINSIDALAILQYSTGAKTFNANQIKAGDLNRDGKVNSVDALAVLAISTGSTSTANY
;
A
#
# COMPACT_ATOMS: atom_id res chain seq x y z
N MET A 1 13.62 -28.83 -73.90
CA MET A 1 12.19 -29.10 -73.59
C MET A 1 12.01 -28.94 -72.08
N LYS A 2 10.95 -28.21 -71.65
CA LYS A 2 10.17 -28.25 -70.37
C LYS A 2 10.76 -29.06 -69.19
N LYS A 3 10.68 -28.70 -67.89
CA LYS A 3 10.15 -27.57 -67.08
C LYS A 3 10.32 -28.02 -65.59
N ILE A 4 10.34 -27.07 -64.65
CA ILE A 4 9.83 -27.16 -63.24
C ILE A 4 10.75 -27.75 -62.13
N SER A 5 10.97 -26.95 -61.07
CA SER A 5 11.47 -27.34 -59.72
C SER A 5 10.31 -27.81 -58.81
N PRO A 6 10.54 -28.50 -57.68
CA PRO A 6 10.62 -27.77 -56.40
C PRO A 6 11.38 -28.44 -55.22
N VAL A 7 11.84 -27.58 -54.31
CA VAL A 7 11.93 -27.67 -52.83
C VAL A 7 11.52 -28.98 -52.13
N LYS A 8 12.40 -29.56 -51.28
CA LYS A 8 12.18 -29.91 -49.84
C LYS A 8 13.30 -30.79 -49.22
N ARG A 9 13.56 -30.56 -47.90
CA ARG A 9 14.24 -31.41 -46.86
C ARG A 9 15.79 -31.38 -46.84
N ALA A 10 16.54 -31.36 -45.73
CA ALA A 10 16.28 -31.39 -44.28
C ALA A 10 17.59 -31.10 -43.48
N LEU A 11 17.43 -30.75 -42.18
CA LEU A 11 18.35 -30.91 -41.01
C LEU A 11 19.80 -30.36 -41.07
N MET A 12 20.52 -29.95 -40.01
CA MET A 12 20.32 -29.42 -38.64
C MET A 12 21.73 -29.30 -38.03
N VAL A 13 21.87 -28.44 -37.02
CA VAL A 13 22.81 -28.47 -35.87
C VAL A 13 24.19 -27.76 -35.88
N PHE A 14 24.35 -27.01 -34.78
CA PHE A 14 25.53 -26.52 -34.04
C PHE A 14 26.21 -25.21 -34.46
N LEU A 15 25.67 -24.09 -33.94
CA LEU A 15 26.51 -22.99 -33.49
C LEU A 15 26.46 -22.93 -31.94
N SER A 16 27.56 -23.34 -31.33
CA SER A 16 27.81 -23.25 -29.89
C SER A 16 28.04 -21.79 -29.49
N VAL A 17 27.05 -21.17 -28.85
CA VAL A 17 27.25 -19.90 -28.15
C VAL A 17 27.71 -20.22 -26.73
N VAL A 18 29.00 -19.97 -26.48
CA VAL A 18 29.58 -19.89 -25.15
C VAL A 18 28.89 -18.72 -24.45
N MET A 19 27.87 -19.01 -23.65
CA MET A 19 27.23 -18.05 -22.78
C MET A 19 28.15 -17.84 -21.58
N ILE A 20 28.97 -16.80 -21.65
CA ILE A 20 29.67 -16.25 -20.49
C ILE A 20 28.58 -15.79 -19.52
N ILE A 21 28.32 -16.64 -18.52
CA ILE A 21 27.51 -16.29 -17.35
C ILE A 21 28.36 -15.29 -16.56
N CYS A 22 28.24 -14.02 -16.93
CA CYS A 22 28.57 -12.94 -16.02
C CYS A 22 27.56 -13.06 -14.88
N CYS A 23 28.05 -13.22 -13.65
CA CYS A 23 27.27 -13.14 -12.43
C CYS A 23 26.55 -11.79 -12.36
N ILE A 24 25.37 -11.71 -12.95
CA ILE A 24 24.43 -10.63 -12.67
C ILE A 24 23.87 -10.97 -11.29
N PRO A 25 24.12 -10.15 -10.25
CA PRO A 25 23.36 -10.31 -9.01
C PRO A 25 21.89 -10.25 -9.40
N PHE A 26 21.14 -11.29 -9.03
CA PHE A 26 19.70 -11.34 -9.20
C PHE A 26 19.12 -10.17 -8.40
N THR A 27 18.96 -9.02 -9.04
CA THR A 27 18.29 -7.88 -8.42
C THR A 27 16.87 -8.33 -8.19
N SER A 28 16.43 -8.33 -6.92
CA SER A 28 15.03 -8.54 -6.56
C SER A 28 14.16 -7.72 -7.49
N SER A 29 13.24 -8.36 -8.22
CA SER A 29 12.20 -7.65 -8.96
C SER A 29 11.58 -6.64 -7.99
N ALA A 30 11.62 -5.35 -8.32
CA ALA A 30 10.97 -4.36 -7.48
C ALA A 30 9.49 -4.73 -7.40
N ALA A 31 8.96 -4.93 -6.19
CA ALA A 31 7.53 -5.07 -5.94
C ALA A 31 6.73 -4.03 -6.74
N SER A 32 5.57 -4.43 -7.28
CA SER A 32 4.64 -3.45 -7.84
C SER A 32 4.23 -2.43 -6.77
N ALA A 33 3.86 -1.21 -7.19
CA ALA A 33 3.42 -0.17 -6.25
C ALA A 33 2.28 -0.66 -5.34
N ASN A 34 1.30 -1.37 -5.91
CA ASN A 34 0.19 -1.96 -5.15
C ASN A 34 0.67 -3.03 -4.16
N GLN A 35 1.55 -3.94 -4.58
CA GLN A 35 2.12 -4.97 -3.71
C GLN A 35 2.79 -4.33 -2.48
N LYS A 36 3.61 -3.29 -2.70
CA LYS A 36 4.26 -2.58 -1.60
C LYS A 36 3.27 -1.86 -0.69
N THR A 37 2.26 -1.18 -1.26
CA THR A 37 1.20 -0.51 -0.47
C THR A 37 0.41 -1.50 0.40
N ILE A 38 0.04 -2.66 -0.15
CA ILE A 38 -0.68 -3.71 0.58
C ILE A 38 0.20 -4.27 1.71
N PHE A 39 1.46 -4.55 1.42
CA PHE A 39 2.40 -5.06 2.41
C PHE A 39 2.56 -4.08 3.58
N GLU A 40 2.78 -2.80 3.28
CA GLU A 40 2.88 -1.78 4.32
C GLU A 40 1.57 -1.60 5.10
N PHE A 41 0.42 -1.69 4.46
CA PHE A 41 -0.88 -1.64 5.13
C PHE A 41 -1.03 -2.81 6.12
N CYS A 42 -0.62 -4.02 5.75
CA CYS A 42 -0.64 -5.19 6.64
C CYS A 42 0.19 -4.94 7.91
N LEU A 43 1.36 -4.35 7.77
CA LEU A 43 2.23 -4.03 8.90
C LEU A 43 1.66 -2.88 9.76
N LYS A 44 1.27 -1.76 9.15
CA LYS A 44 0.84 -0.52 9.84
C LYS A 44 -0.54 -0.63 10.45
N GLU A 45 -1.50 -1.12 9.67
CA GLU A 45 -2.92 -1.00 9.97
C GLU A 45 -3.52 -2.29 10.53
N LEU A 46 -2.96 -3.45 10.15
CA LEU A 46 -3.38 -4.75 10.68
C LEU A 46 -2.48 -5.26 11.82
N GLY A 47 -1.29 -4.65 12.01
CA GLY A 47 -0.33 -5.04 13.05
C GLY A 47 0.28 -6.42 12.80
N LEU A 48 0.44 -6.80 11.54
CA LEU A 48 1.06 -8.06 11.14
C LEU A 48 2.59 -7.94 11.12
N ASN A 49 3.30 -9.07 11.26
CA ASN A 49 4.73 -9.14 10.99
C ASN A 49 5.01 -9.39 9.50
N ASN A 50 6.28 -9.33 9.09
CA ASN A 50 6.67 -9.48 7.68
C ASN A 50 6.21 -10.82 7.10
N ALA A 51 6.34 -11.90 7.86
CA ALA A 51 5.91 -13.23 7.43
C ALA A 51 4.40 -13.30 7.18
N ALA A 52 3.60 -12.78 8.12
CA ALA A 52 2.15 -12.70 7.97
C ALA A 52 1.73 -11.86 6.76
N ALA A 53 2.34 -10.70 6.56
CA ALA A 53 2.09 -9.83 5.41
C ALA A 53 2.47 -10.52 4.07
N CYS A 54 3.54 -11.31 4.02
CA CYS A 54 3.87 -12.14 2.85
C CYS A 54 2.77 -13.15 2.52
N GLY A 55 2.15 -13.74 3.55
CA GLY A 55 0.99 -14.62 3.39
C GLY A 55 -0.21 -13.94 2.75
N VAL A 56 -0.50 -12.70 3.16
CA VAL A 56 -1.56 -11.87 2.56
C VAL A 56 -1.26 -11.57 1.09
N LEU A 57 -0.02 -11.16 0.76
CA LEU A 57 0.38 -10.87 -0.62
C LEU A 57 0.20 -12.08 -1.55
N ALA A 58 0.58 -13.29 -1.10
CA ALA A 58 0.44 -14.49 -1.91
C ALA A 58 -1.01 -14.82 -2.26
N ASN A 59 -1.95 -14.46 -1.38
CA ASN A 59 -3.36 -14.66 -1.65
C ASN A 59 -3.92 -13.59 -2.58
N ILE A 60 -3.60 -12.32 -2.32
CA ILE A 60 -4.05 -11.22 -3.19
C ILE A 60 -3.48 -11.36 -4.63
N GLU A 61 -2.24 -11.82 -4.78
CA GLU A 61 -1.68 -12.18 -6.10
C GLU A 61 -2.55 -13.23 -6.79
N ALA A 62 -2.90 -14.30 -6.07
CA ALA A 62 -3.67 -15.40 -6.62
C ALA A 62 -5.14 -15.03 -6.94
N GLU A 63 -5.73 -14.10 -6.20
CA GLU A 63 -7.09 -13.62 -6.45
C GLU A 63 -7.15 -12.59 -7.58
N SER A 64 -6.15 -11.70 -7.68
CA SER A 64 -6.31 -10.50 -8.51
C SER A 64 -5.07 -10.00 -9.22
N ASP A 65 -3.92 -10.63 -9.02
CA ASP A 65 -2.61 -10.07 -9.40
C ASP A 65 -2.45 -8.61 -8.92
N PHE A 66 -2.94 -8.32 -7.70
CA PHE A 66 -2.94 -6.99 -7.09
C PHE A 66 -3.76 -5.92 -7.83
N ASN A 67 -4.69 -6.31 -8.72
CA ASN A 67 -5.54 -5.40 -9.46
C ASN A 67 -6.82 -5.05 -8.68
N PRO A 68 -6.99 -3.79 -8.19
CA PRO A 68 -8.19 -3.39 -7.46
C PRO A 68 -9.44 -3.27 -8.36
N ASN A 69 -9.30 -3.33 -9.68
CA ASN A 69 -10.40 -3.19 -10.63
C ASN A 69 -10.78 -4.50 -11.33
N LEU A 70 -10.31 -5.64 -10.82
CA LEU A 70 -10.62 -6.94 -11.42
C LEU A 70 -12.05 -7.36 -11.08
N TYR A 71 -12.85 -7.59 -12.12
CA TYR A 71 -14.11 -8.33 -12.02
C TYR A 71 -13.85 -9.83 -12.22
N GLY A 72 -14.45 -10.65 -11.36
CA GLY A 72 -14.46 -12.11 -11.45
C GLY A 72 -15.87 -12.68 -11.55
N ASP A 73 -15.98 -13.98 -11.77
CA ASP A 73 -17.25 -14.74 -11.73
C ASP A 73 -18.40 -14.11 -12.54
N GLY A 74 -18.12 -13.68 -13.77
CA GLY A 74 -19.14 -13.06 -14.63
C GLY A 74 -19.63 -11.68 -14.19
N GLY A 75 -18.98 -11.06 -13.19
CA GLY A 75 -19.34 -9.75 -12.63
C GLY A 75 -19.68 -9.78 -11.14
N ASP A 76 -19.80 -10.95 -10.54
CA ASP A 76 -20.26 -11.14 -9.16
C ASP A 76 -19.15 -11.03 -8.10
N SER A 77 -17.89 -11.00 -8.53
CA SER A 77 -16.71 -10.83 -7.67
C SER A 77 -15.90 -9.61 -8.06
N TYR A 78 -15.27 -8.94 -7.09
CA TYR A 78 -14.50 -7.73 -7.35
C TYR A 78 -13.25 -7.53 -6.48
N GLY A 79 -12.24 -6.90 -7.07
CA GLY A 79 -11.13 -6.27 -6.38
C GLY A 79 -10.06 -7.23 -5.87
N ILE A 80 -9.19 -6.72 -4.98
CA ILE A 80 -7.93 -7.37 -4.58
C ILE A 80 -8.12 -8.73 -3.90
N CYS A 81 -9.27 -8.94 -3.25
CA CYS A 81 -9.63 -10.17 -2.55
C CYS A 81 -10.75 -10.93 -3.25
N GLN A 82 -11.14 -10.52 -4.47
CA GLN A 82 -12.28 -11.09 -5.21
C GLN A 82 -13.51 -11.30 -4.32
N TRP A 83 -13.91 -10.26 -3.58
CA TRP A 83 -15.09 -10.33 -2.73
C TRP A 83 -16.30 -10.68 -3.59
N ASN A 84 -16.96 -11.79 -3.26
CA ASN A 84 -18.06 -12.35 -4.05
C ASN A 84 -19.42 -12.03 -3.41
N LEU A 85 -20.43 -11.75 -4.25
CA LEU A 85 -21.84 -11.55 -3.86
C LEU A 85 -21.98 -10.55 -2.71
N SER A 86 -22.54 -10.97 -1.56
CA SER A 86 -22.82 -10.09 -0.43
C SER A 86 -21.56 -9.42 0.13
N ARG A 87 -20.38 -10.04 -0.01
CA ARG A 87 -19.12 -9.41 0.40
C ARG A 87 -18.74 -8.26 -0.52
N PHE A 88 -19.07 -8.35 -1.82
CA PHE A 88 -18.91 -7.25 -2.76
C PHE A 88 -19.86 -6.08 -2.43
N ASP A 89 -21.13 -6.37 -2.16
CA ASP A 89 -22.10 -5.35 -1.72
C ASP A 89 -21.64 -4.67 -0.43
N ASN A 90 -21.10 -5.43 0.52
CA ASN A 90 -20.55 -4.91 1.77
C ASN A 90 -19.34 -4.00 1.55
N LEU A 91 -18.46 -4.32 0.59
CA LEU A 91 -17.35 -3.45 0.18
C LEU A 91 -17.89 -2.09 -0.31
N ILE A 92 -18.86 -2.11 -1.23
CA ILE A 92 -19.46 -0.90 -1.79
C ILE A 92 -20.10 -0.07 -0.68
N ASN A 93 -20.94 -0.70 0.16
CA ASN A 93 -21.66 -0.04 1.24
C ASN A 93 -20.71 0.55 2.30
N TYR A 94 -19.68 -0.19 2.70
CA TYR A 94 -18.66 0.28 3.63
C TYR A 94 -17.96 1.52 3.07
N CYS A 95 -17.51 1.46 1.82
CA CYS A 95 -16.79 2.58 1.22
C CYS A 95 -17.66 3.83 1.11
N ASN A 96 -18.89 3.69 0.59
CA ASN A 96 -19.83 4.80 0.44
C ASN A 96 -20.15 5.47 1.79
N ARG A 97 -20.30 4.69 2.87
CA ARG A 97 -20.59 5.21 4.21
C ARG A 97 -19.41 5.91 4.89
N ASN A 98 -18.18 5.56 4.52
CA ASN A 98 -16.96 6.05 5.17
C ASN A 98 -16.16 7.01 4.29
N GLY A 99 -16.74 7.51 3.19
CA GLY A 99 -16.08 8.47 2.30
C GLY A 99 -14.95 7.88 1.44
N TYR A 100 -14.91 6.55 1.30
CA TYR A 100 -13.95 5.88 0.42
C TYR A 100 -14.55 5.56 -0.94
N ASN A 101 -13.68 5.38 -1.94
CA ASN A 101 -14.06 4.83 -3.24
C ASN A 101 -13.68 3.34 -3.31
N TRP A 102 -14.68 2.47 -3.43
CA TRP A 102 -14.51 1.01 -3.47
C TRP A 102 -13.69 0.49 -4.67
N LYS A 103 -13.53 1.29 -5.73
CA LYS A 103 -12.66 0.95 -6.87
C LYS A 103 -11.18 1.19 -6.60
N THR A 104 -10.86 1.95 -5.56
CA THR A 104 -9.47 2.27 -5.22
C THR A 104 -8.87 1.23 -4.27
N LEU A 105 -7.56 1.03 -4.37
CA LEU A 105 -6.83 0.16 -3.46
C LEU A 105 -7.02 0.59 -2.00
N THR A 106 -7.02 1.89 -1.71
CA THR A 106 -7.25 2.43 -0.37
C THR A 106 -8.61 2.02 0.20
N GLY A 107 -9.70 2.22 -0.55
CA GLY A 107 -11.03 1.84 -0.09
C GLY A 107 -11.14 0.34 0.20
N GLN A 108 -10.57 -0.49 -0.66
CA GLN A 108 -10.54 -1.94 -0.49
C GLN A 108 -9.71 -2.40 0.71
N LEU A 109 -8.56 -1.78 0.97
CA LEU A 109 -7.73 -2.08 2.14
C LEU A 109 -8.42 -1.71 3.46
N TYR A 110 -9.11 -0.57 3.52
CA TYR A 110 -9.87 -0.21 4.72
C TYR A 110 -11.12 -1.08 4.92
N PHE A 111 -11.77 -1.51 3.83
CA PHE A 111 -12.82 -2.53 3.93
C PHE A 111 -12.26 -3.88 4.43
N LEU A 112 -11.12 -4.32 3.90
CA LEU A 112 -10.44 -5.52 4.36
C LEU A 112 -10.15 -5.46 5.86
N LYS A 113 -9.62 -4.33 6.35
CA LYS A 113 -9.42 -4.09 7.78
C LYS A 113 -10.73 -4.18 8.57
N TYR A 114 -11.79 -3.53 8.10
CA TYR A 114 -13.11 -3.59 8.74
C TYR A 114 -13.64 -5.02 8.83
N GLU A 115 -13.59 -5.77 7.73
CA GLU A 115 -14.04 -7.15 7.66
C GLU A 115 -13.26 -8.04 8.64
N LEU A 116 -11.93 -7.95 8.62
CA LEU A 116 -11.03 -8.72 9.50
C LEU A 116 -11.15 -8.36 10.98
N THR A 117 -11.72 -7.22 11.34
CA THR A 117 -11.81 -6.77 12.75
C THR A 117 -13.22 -6.90 13.31
N THR A 118 -14.24 -6.72 12.47
CA THR A 118 -15.64 -6.59 12.91
C THR A 118 -16.42 -7.88 12.72
N ASN A 119 -16.09 -8.69 11.70
CA ASN A 119 -16.84 -9.91 11.38
C ASN A 119 -16.19 -11.17 12.00
N LYS A 120 -16.06 -11.18 13.33
CA LYS A 120 -15.34 -12.23 14.10
C LYS A 120 -15.87 -13.66 13.86
N SER A 121 -17.15 -13.82 13.49
CA SER A 121 -17.78 -15.13 13.23
C SER A 121 -17.45 -15.72 11.86
N ASP A 122 -17.00 -14.92 10.89
CA ASP A 122 -16.75 -15.38 9.52
C ASP A 122 -15.28 -15.28 9.14
N THR A 123 -14.73 -14.07 9.20
CA THR A 123 -13.34 -13.79 8.79
C THR A 123 -12.49 -13.27 9.94
N GLY A 124 -13.04 -12.65 10.97
CA GLY A 124 -12.25 -11.91 11.95
C GLY A 124 -11.31 -12.73 12.85
N TYR A 125 -11.49 -14.06 12.94
CA TYR A 125 -10.53 -14.93 13.62
C TYR A 125 -9.26 -15.18 12.80
N ILE A 126 -9.26 -14.92 11.48
CA ILE A 126 -8.06 -15.07 10.66
C ILE A 126 -6.99 -14.06 11.06
N LEU A 127 -7.38 -12.83 11.40
CA LEU A 127 -6.43 -11.80 11.82
C LEU A 127 -5.63 -12.24 13.06
N ASP A 128 -6.30 -12.90 14.02
CA ASP A 128 -5.65 -13.43 15.21
C ASP A 128 -4.69 -14.58 14.86
N LYS A 129 -5.08 -15.49 13.94
CA LYS A 129 -4.18 -16.54 13.42
C LYS A 129 -2.95 -15.96 12.72
N LEU A 130 -3.12 -14.91 11.92
CA LEU A 130 -2.02 -14.24 11.21
C LEU A 130 -1.07 -13.54 12.19
N LYS A 131 -1.60 -12.88 13.23
CA LYS A 131 -0.79 -12.26 14.28
C LYS A 131 0.03 -13.29 15.08
N GLY A 132 -0.46 -14.52 15.18
CA GLY A 132 0.20 -15.61 15.90
C GLY A 132 1.33 -16.32 15.14
N VAL A 133 1.52 -16.07 13.83
CA VAL A 133 2.58 -16.75 13.08
C VAL A 133 3.96 -16.21 13.45
N GLN A 134 4.96 -17.09 13.43
CA GLN A 134 6.35 -16.69 13.63
C GLN A 134 6.83 -15.77 12.51
N ASN A 135 7.73 -14.82 12.79
CA ASN A 135 8.29 -13.95 11.75
C ASN A 135 9.47 -14.62 11.02
N ASN A 136 9.19 -15.73 10.33
CA ASN A 136 10.17 -16.50 9.56
C ASN A 136 9.52 -17.12 8.30
N ALA A 137 10.31 -17.85 7.50
CA ALA A 137 9.85 -18.48 6.26
C ALA A 137 8.65 -19.42 6.48
N ASN A 138 8.68 -20.23 7.54
CA ASN A 138 7.59 -21.14 7.89
C ASN A 138 6.32 -20.38 8.33
N GLY A 139 6.49 -19.27 9.04
CA GLY A 139 5.38 -18.37 9.36
C GLY A 139 4.75 -17.73 8.13
N ALA A 140 5.54 -17.43 7.10
CA ALA A 140 5.02 -16.92 5.82
C ALA A 140 4.20 -17.99 5.10
N TYR A 141 4.71 -19.23 5.07
CA TYR A 141 3.95 -20.40 4.60
C TYR A 141 2.62 -20.54 5.34
N ASN A 142 2.66 -20.57 6.68
CA ASN A 142 1.48 -20.74 7.52
C ASN A 142 0.47 -19.61 7.32
N ALA A 143 0.93 -18.37 7.17
CA ALA A 143 0.06 -17.23 6.89
C ALA A 143 -0.62 -17.35 5.53
N GLY A 144 0.13 -17.70 4.48
CA GLY A 144 -0.42 -17.91 3.13
C GLY A 144 -1.45 -19.05 3.10
N TYR A 145 -1.13 -20.16 3.77
CA TYR A 145 -2.03 -21.30 3.93
C TYR A 145 -3.31 -20.90 4.68
N ASN A 146 -3.16 -20.29 5.87
CA ASN A 146 -4.27 -19.92 6.74
C ASN A 146 -5.20 -18.93 6.07
N TRP A 147 -4.67 -17.92 5.35
CA TRP A 147 -5.50 -16.97 4.61
C TRP A 147 -6.36 -17.69 3.58
N CYS A 148 -5.75 -18.48 2.70
CA CYS A 148 -6.49 -19.22 1.68
C CYS A 148 -7.54 -20.15 2.32
N TYR A 149 -7.17 -20.81 3.41
CA TYR A 149 -8.06 -21.74 4.08
C TYR A 149 -9.22 -21.02 4.76
N TYR A 150 -9.00 -19.96 5.53
CA TYR A 150 -10.07 -19.41 6.36
C TYR A 150 -10.77 -18.21 5.74
N PHE A 151 -10.09 -17.43 4.90
CA PHE A 151 -10.65 -16.23 4.29
C PHE A 151 -11.19 -16.50 2.88
N GLU A 152 -10.41 -17.13 1.99
CA GLU A 152 -10.81 -17.33 0.57
C GLU A 152 -11.72 -18.54 0.39
N ARG A 153 -11.46 -19.63 1.13
CA ARG A 153 -12.29 -20.85 1.19
C ARG A 153 -12.65 -21.42 -0.20
N PRO A 154 -11.69 -21.60 -1.14
CA PRO A 154 -11.99 -22.13 -2.47
C PRO A 154 -12.41 -23.61 -2.40
N ALA A 155 -13.01 -24.13 -3.47
CA ALA A 155 -13.47 -25.52 -3.56
C ALA A 155 -12.35 -26.56 -3.31
N ASN A 156 -11.17 -26.39 -3.93
CA ASN A 156 -9.98 -27.23 -3.67
C ASN A 156 -9.10 -26.60 -2.58
N LYS A 157 -9.66 -26.52 -1.38
CA LYS A 157 -9.16 -25.71 -0.28
C LYS A 157 -7.72 -26.04 0.12
N THR A 158 -7.42 -27.31 0.39
CA THR A 158 -6.10 -27.73 0.89
C THR A 158 -4.99 -27.48 -0.12
N ALA A 159 -5.13 -27.98 -1.36
CA ALA A 159 -4.09 -27.84 -2.36
C ALA A 159 -3.85 -26.37 -2.75
N LYS A 160 -4.91 -25.55 -2.78
CA LYS A 160 -4.77 -24.10 -3.02
C LYS A 160 -4.08 -23.42 -1.84
N SER A 161 -4.40 -23.78 -0.60
CA SER A 161 -3.73 -23.28 0.59
C SER A 161 -2.24 -23.63 0.62
N GLU A 162 -1.87 -24.87 0.29
CA GLU A 162 -0.47 -25.30 0.18
C GLU A 162 0.29 -24.46 -0.86
N SER A 163 -0.27 -24.35 -2.07
CA SER A 163 0.33 -23.56 -3.15
C SER A 163 0.54 -22.08 -2.77
N ARG A 164 -0.40 -21.49 -2.05
CA ARG A 164 -0.29 -20.09 -1.60
C ARG A 164 0.64 -19.92 -0.40
N GLY A 165 0.72 -20.92 0.49
CA GLY A 165 1.76 -20.99 1.52
C GLY A 165 3.15 -21.05 0.90
N ASP A 166 3.36 -21.94 -0.08
CA ASP A 166 4.63 -22.06 -0.79
C ASP A 166 4.99 -20.77 -1.51
N ARG A 167 4.01 -20.12 -2.15
CA ARG A 167 4.21 -18.80 -2.79
C ARG A 167 4.63 -17.74 -1.77
N ALA A 168 3.99 -17.67 -0.61
CA ALA A 168 4.36 -16.73 0.45
C ALA A 168 5.80 -16.95 0.93
N MET A 169 6.19 -18.21 1.14
CA MET A 169 7.51 -18.61 1.62
C MET A 169 8.63 -18.45 0.57
N SER A 170 8.36 -18.80 -0.68
CA SER A 170 9.40 -18.86 -1.73
C SER A 170 9.54 -17.58 -2.54
N LYS A 171 8.45 -16.81 -2.71
CA LYS A 171 8.46 -15.57 -3.49
C LYS A 171 8.57 -14.32 -2.61
N TYR A 172 7.64 -14.13 -1.67
CA TYR A 172 7.54 -12.87 -0.92
C TYR A 172 8.47 -12.80 0.28
N TRP A 173 8.63 -13.90 1.03
CA TRP A 173 9.48 -13.89 2.20
C TRP A 173 10.94 -13.50 1.90
N PRO A 174 11.61 -14.01 0.85
CA PRO A 174 12.97 -13.57 0.52
C PRO A 174 13.09 -12.07 0.24
N GLU A 175 12.07 -11.47 -0.36
CA GLU A 175 12.01 -10.04 -0.70
C GLU A 175 11.78 -9.18 0.55
N PHE A 176 10.85 -9.57 1.43
CA PHE A 176 10.37 -8.72 2.52
C PHE A 176 10.85 -9.12 3.93
N LYS A 177 11.61 -10.21 4.10
CA LYS A 177 12.05 -10.68 5.43
C LYS A 177 12.74 -9.60 6.27
N ASN A 178 13.53 -8.75 5.62
CA ASN A 178 14.28 -7.66 6.26
C ASN A 178 13.58 -6.30 6.08
N TYR A 179 12.34 -6.28 5.58
CA TYR A 179 11.59 -5.05 5.41
C TYR A 179 11.33 -4.45 6.78
N THR A 180 11.85 -3.25 7.00
CA THR A 180 11.42 -2.41 8.10
C THR A 180 10.51 -1.37 7.50
N ILE A 181 9.42 -1.07 8.21
CA ILE A 181 8.66 0.12 7.88
C ILE A 181 9.64 1.27 8.05
N SER A 182 10.03 1.91 6.95
CA SER A 182 10.50 3.28 7.04
C SER A 182 9.34 4.02 7.69
N LYS A 183 9.45 4.26 9.00
CA LYS A 183 8.56 5.17 9.69
C LYS A 183 8.48 6.37 8.77
N PRO A 184 7.30 6.75 8.22
CA PRO A 184 7.22 8.03 7.53
C PRO A 184 7.86 8.99 8.53
N ALA A 185 8.93 9.68 8.11
CA ALA A 185 9.71 10.54 9.00
C ALA A 185 8.69 11.21 9.92
N PRO A 186 8.77 10.99 11.25
CA PRO A 186 7.70 11.40 12.17
C PRO A 186 7.25 12.76 11.70
N ALA A 187 5.94 12.90 11.40
CA ALA A 187 5.41 14.12 10.80
C ALA A 187 6.16 15.27 11.46
N PRO A 188 6.99 16.00 10.70
CA PRO A 188 7.98 16.86 11.33
C PRO A 188 7.23 17.71 12.34
N SER A 189 7.67 17.68 13.61
CA SER A 189 6.94 18.39 14.66
C SER A 189 6.98 19.87 14.32
N TYR A 190 5.89 20.38 13.75
CA TYR A 190 5.69 21.79 13.48
C TYR A 190 4.51 22.25 14.32
N LYS A 191 4.66 23.43 14.92
CA LYS A 191 3.58 24.11 15.60
C LYS A 191 2.90 25.00 14.57
N LEU A 192 1.61 24.78 14.32
CA LEU A 192 0.84 25.57 13.35
C LEU A 192 0.92 27.05 13.74
N GLY A 193 1.24 27.92 12.78
CA GLY A 193 1.49 29.36 13.03
C GLY A 193 2.92 29.73 13.45
N ASP A 194 3.77 28.78 13.84
CA ASP A 194 5.16 29.01 14.25
C ASP A 194 6.11 28.60 13.12
N VAL A 195 6.25 29.49 12.12
CA VAL A 195 7.10 29.25 10.95
C VAL A 195 8.57 29.57 11.24
N THR A 196 8.84 30.33 12.30
CA THR A 196 10.20 30.66 12.76
C THR A 196 10.81 29.61 13.67
N GLN A 197 9.98 28.70 14.20
CA GLN A 197 10.34 27.60 15.10
C GLN A 197 10.94 28.09 16.41
N ASP A 198 10.52 29.27 16.87
CA ASP A 198 10.97 29.86 18.14
C ASP A 198 10.06 29.48 19.33
N GLY A 199 9.00 28.71 19.06
CA GLY A 199 8.03 28.25 20.04
C GLY A 199 6.89 29.25 20.30
N LYS A 200 6.91 30.43 19.67
CA LYS A 200 5.90 31.48 19.81
C LYS A 200 5.15 31.62 18.47
N ILE A 201 3.94 32.17 18.55
CA ILE A 201 3.15 32.52 17.35
C ILE A 201 2.92 34.02 17.46
N ASN A 202 3.63 34.80 16.65
CA ASN A 202 3.59 36.26 16.75
C ASN A 202 3.82 36.96 15.40
N SER A 203 3.94 38.28 15.42
CA SER A 203 4.12 39.10 14.21
C SER A 203 5.39 38.77 13.40
N ILE A 204 6.40 38.13 14.00
CA ILE A 204 7.61 37.67 13.30
C ILE A 204 7.27 36.50 12.37
N ASP A 205 6.40 35.58 12.79
CA ASP A 205 5.91 34.48 11.95
C ASP A 205 5.09 35.01 10.78
N ALA A 206 4.20 35.97 11.04
CA ALA A 206 3.42 36.64 10.01
C ALA A 206 4.33 37.34 8.98
N LEU A 207 5.39 38.03 9.44
CA LEU A 207 6.38 38.65 8.56
C LEU A 207 7.12 37.60 7.72
N ALA A 208 7.53 36.48 8.31
CA ALA A 208 8.20 35.40 7.59
C ALA A 208 7.30 34.80 6.50
N ILE A 209 6.00 34.63 6.76
CA ILE A 209 5.00 34.20 5.76
C ILE A 209 4.90 35.20 4.62
N LEU A 210 4.86 36.51 4.90
CA LEU A 210 4.82 37.55 3.86
C LEU A 210 6.11 37.58 3.03
N GLN A 211 7.28 37.43 3.67
CA GLN A 211 8.57 37.30 2.97
C GLN A 211 8.61 36.05 2.09
N TYR A 212 8.01 34.94 2.53
CA TYR A 212 7.86 33.74 1.71
C TYR A 212 6.94 33.98 0.51
N SER A 213 5.76 34.57 0.75
CA SER A 213 4.77 34.88 -0.29
C SER A 213 5.29 35.82 -1.37
N THR A 214 6.29 36.65 -1.05
CA THR A 214 6.96 37.57 -1.99
C THR A 214 8.21 36.98 -2.65
N GLY A 215 8.62 35.78 -2.25
CA GLY A 215 9.86 35.15 -2.72
C GLY A 215 11.13 35.70 -2.08
N ALA A 216 11.03 36.63 -1.13
CA ALA A 216 12.17 37.17 -0.38
C ALA A 216 12.78 36.15 0.60
N LYS A 217 12.03 35.10 0.94
CA LYS A 217 12.46 34.00 1.82
C LYS A 217 11.96 32.66 1.29
N THR A 218 12.72 31.60 1.53
CA THR A 218 12.32 30.23 1.19
C THR A 218 11.97 29.44 2.45
N PHE A 219 10.93 28.63 2.38
CA PHE A 219 10.51 27.74 3.47
C PHE A 219 10.87 26.28 3.16
N ASN A 220 11.27 25.54 4.21
CA ASN A 220 11.35 24.09 4.13
C ASN A 220 9.95 23.46 4.26
N ALA A 221 9.84 22.14 4.04
CA ALA A 221 8.57 21.43 4.07
C ALA A 221 7.77 21.60 5.38
N ASN A 222 8.43 21.83 6.52
CA ASN A 222 7.77 21.99 7.81
C ASN A 222 7.20 23.40 7.96
N GLN A 223 7.96 24.40 7.50
CA GLN A 223 7.54 25.80 7.52
C GLN A 223 6.39 26.04 6.55
N ILE A 224 6.36 25.34 5.41
CA ILE A 224 5.21 25.37 4.50
C ILE A 224 3.95 24.86 5.22
N LYS A 225 4.05 23.74 5.93
CA LYS A 225 2.91 23.19 6.69
C LYS A 225 2.54 24.02 7.92
N ALA A 226 3.51 24.64 8.60
CA ALA A 226 3.26 25.55 9.72
C ALA A 226 2.62 26.87 9.27
N GLY A 227 2.95 27.31 8.06
CA GLY A 227 2.52 28.57 7.48
C GLY A 227 1.23 28.50 6.66
N ASP A 228 0.69 27.31 6.38
CA ASP A 228 -0.62 27.12 5.73
C ASP A 228 -1.68 26.95 6.83
N LEU A 229 -2.12 28.07 7.39
CA LEU A 229 -3.02 28.08 8.55
C LEU A 229 -4.43 27.73 8.13
N ASN A 230 -4.91 28.26 7.01
CA ASN A 230 -6.28 28.00 6.55
C ASN A 230 -6.42 26.64 5.82
N ARG A 231 -5.31 25.91 5.63
CA ARG A 231 -5.22 24.60 4.96
C ARG A 231 -5.71 24.61 3.52
N ASP A 232 -5.54 25.74 2.83
CA ASP A 232 -5.89 25.87 1.42
C ASP A 232 -4.80 25.35 0.47
N GLY A 233 -3.67 24.90 1.03
CA GLY A 233 -2.52 24.37 0.30
C GLY A 233 -1.53 25.45 -0.17
N LYS A 234 -1.74 26.72 0.20
CA LYS A 234 -0.87 27.84 -0.12
C LYS A 234 -0.46 28.54 1.17
N VAL A 235 0.75 29.12 1.16
CA VAL A 235 1.24 29.96 2.26
C VAL A 235 1.34 31.39 1.76
N ASN A 236 0.45 32.25 2.23
CA ASN A 236 0.30 33.60 1.71
C ASN A 236 -0.18 34.61 2.78
N SER A 237 -0.55 35.82 2.34
CA SER A 237 -0.99 36.89 3.25
C SER A 237 -2.23 36.56 4.09
N VAL A 238 -3.08 35.63 3.65
CA VAL A 238 -4.24 35.15 4.42
C VAL A 238 -3.77 34.41 5.68
N ASP A 239 -2.72 33.60 5.57
CA ASP A 239 -2.13 32.88 6.70
C ASP A 239 -1.40 33.83 7.66
N ALA A 240 -0.69 34.82 7.11
CA ALA A 240 -0.07 35.86 7.91
C ALA A 240 -1.11 36.64 8.75
N LEU A 241 -2.29 36.91 8.18
CA LEU A 241 -3.39 37.54 8.91
C LEU A 241 -3.91 36.63 10.03
N ALA A 242 -4.05 35.32 9.78
CA ALA A 242 -4.44 34.37 10.80
C ALA A 242 -3.43 34.32 11.96
N VAL A 243 -2.12 34.34 11.67
CA VAL A 243 -1.07 34.42 12.69
C VAL A 243 -1.20 35.70 13.53
N LEU A 244 -1.46 36.85 12.90
CA LEU A 244 -1.65 38.11 13.64
C LEU A 244 -2.88 38.05 14.54
N ALA A 245 -3.99 37.48 14.08
CA ALA A 245 -5.20 37.30 14.90
C ALA A 245 -4.98 36.35 16.09
N ILE A 246 -4.13 35.32 15.92
CA ILE A 246 -3.69 34.44 17.02
C ILE A 246 -2.80 35.22 18.00
N SER A 247 -1.87 36.02 17.47
CA SER A 247 -0.93 36.83 18.28
C SER A 247 -1.63 37.87 19.16
N THR A 248 -2.79 38.37 18.73
CA THR A 248 -3.61 39.32 19.50
C THR A 248 -4.58 38.62 20.46
N GLY A 249 -4.64 37.29 20.45
CA GLY A 249 -5.60 36.51 21.24
C GLY A 249 -7.04 36.59 20.73
N SER A 250 -7.25 37.12 19.52
CA SER A 250 -8.58 37.22 18.89
C SER A 250 -9.10 35.86 18.41
N THR A 251 -8.21 34.90 18.22
CA THR A 251 -8.50 33.50 17.87
C THR A 251 -7.37 32.59 18.37
N SER A 252 -7.44 31.28 18.10
CA SER A 252 -6.38 30.33 18.38
C SER A 252 -6.17 29.38 17.21
N THR A 253 -5.03 28.70 17.17
CA THR A 253 -4.73 27.68 16.16
C THR A 253 -5.72 26.52 16.13
N ALA A 254 -6.52 26.31 17.19
CA ALA A 254 -7.54 25.27 17.22
C ALA A 254 -8.73 25.54 16.29
N ASN A 255 -8.89 26.78 15.83
CA ASN A 255 -9.94 27.20 14.90
C ASN A 255 -9.54 27.04 13.42
N TYR A 256 -8.38 26.43 13.17
CA TYR A 256 -7.71 26.34 11.87
C TYR A 256 -7.25 24.90 11.57
#